data_AF-A0A3C0Q3A3-F1
#
_entry.id   AF-A0A3C0Q3A3-F1
#
_cell.length_a   1.000
_cell.length_b   1.000
_cell.length_c   1.000
_cell.angle_alpha   90.00
_cell.angle_beta   90.00
_cell.angle_gamma   90.00
#
_symmetry.space_group_name_H-M   'P 1'
#
loop_
_entity.id
_entity.type
_entity.pdbx_description
1 polymer ?
#
loop_
_entity_poly.entity_id
_entity_poly.type
_entity_poly.pdbx_seq_one_letter_code
_entity_poly.pdbx_strand_id
1 'polypeptide(L)'
;KHRQYFADADIILARTLEMLAIAVRGRSLITPLPVVVYESLDIHRLLLKQNLIGKALRSLEGWLSKRASLVITSSPAFIREYFDQISSVTCPRYLIENKVYQNHVIERPIISPPPTPPWKIGWFGAIRCRKSLNILTELVNQ
;
A
#
# COMPACT_ATOMS: atom_id res chain seq x y z
N LYS A 1 -5.92 2.10 -28.78
CA LYS A 1 -5.37 3.46 -28.58
C LYS A 1 -4.25 3.53 -27.54
N HIS A 2 -4.24 2.73 -26.46
CA HIS A 2 -3.20 2.81 -25.40
C HIS A 2 -2.05 1.79 -25.51
N ARG A 3 -2.00 0.97 -26.57
CA ARG A 3 -0.99 -0.10 -26.76
C ARG A 3 0.45 0.42 -26.67
N GLN A 4 0.70 1.62 -27.21
CA GLN A 4 2.02 2.26 -27.26
C GLN A 4 2.65 2.48 -25.87
N TYR A 5 1.86 2.65 -24.81
CA TYR A 5 2.39 2.85 -23.46
C TYR A 5 2.95 1.59 -22.82
N PHE A 6 2.69 0.42 -23.42
CA PHE A 6 3.14 -0.86 -22.91
C PHE A 6 4.15 -1.55 -23.85
N ALA A 7 4.25 -1.12 -25.11
CA ALA A 7 4.86 -1.88 -26.19
C ALA A 7 6.33 -2.28 -25.94
N ASP A 8 7.09 -1.42 -25.24
CA ASP A 8 8.52 -1.59 -25.00
C ASP A 8 8.84 -1.92 -23.53
N ALA A 9 7.83 -2.23 -22.71
CA ALA A 9 8.04 -2.56 -21.32
C ALA A 9 8.47 -4.02 -21.16
N ASP A 10 9.55 -4.27 -20.41
CA ASP A 10 9.88 -5.61 -19.91
C ASP A 10 9.06 -5.96 -18.67
N ILE A 11 8.83 -4.96 -17.80
CA ILE A 11 8.14 -5.07 -16.53
C ILE A 11 7.13 -3.95 -16.37
N ILE A 12 5.92 -4.29 -15.94
CA ILE A 12 4.88 -3.34 -15.52
C ILE A 12 4.70 -3.44 -14.00
N LEU A 13 5.04 -2.37 -13.28
CA LEU A 13 4.79 -2.24 -11.85
C LEU A 13 3.44 -1.57 -11.59
N ALA A 14 2.47 -2.34 -11.11
CA ALA A 14 1.15 -1.86 -10.75
C ALA A 14 1.08 -1.52 -9.26
N ARG A 15 1.00 -0.24 -8.90
CA ARG A 15 1.14 0.24 -7.51
C ARG A 15 -0.14 0.27 -6.67
N THR A 16 -1.26 -0.14 -7.27
CA THR A 16 -2.60 -0.21 -6.66
C THR A 16 -3.41 -1.33 -7.33
N LEU A 17 -4.54 -1.72 -6.75
CA LEU A 17 -5.44 -2.73 -7.33
C LEU A 17 -6.01 -2.26 -8.68
N GLU A 18 -6.35 -0.98 -8.79
CA GLU A 18 -6.85 -0.37 -10.02
C GLU A 18 -5.78 -0.38 -11.11
N MET A 19 -4.53 -0.03 -10.76
CA MET A 19 -3.40 -0.13 -11.68
C MET A 19 -3.12 -1.58 -12.09
N LEU A 20 -3.34 -2.55 -11.20
CA LEU A 20 -3.18 -3.97 -11.54
C LEU A 20 -4.20 -4.40 -12.59
N ALA A 21 -5.46 -3.97 -12.46
CA ALA A 21 -6.48 -4.21 -13.49
C ALA A 21 -6.08 -3.59 -14.85
N ILE A 22 -5.58 -2.36 -14.84
CA ILE A 22 -5.08 -1.68 -16.04
C ILE A 22 -3.88 -2.42 -16.63
N ALA A 23 -2.90 -2.81 -15.81
CA ALA A 23 -1.71 -3.52 -16.24
C ALA A 23 -2.04 -4.89 -16.87
N VAL A 24 -2.93 -5.66 -16.23
CA VAL A 24 -3.43 -6.94 -16.75
C VAL A 24 -4.08 -6.77 -18.12
N ARG A 25 -4.93 -5.74 -18.27
CA ARG A 25 -5.61 -5.47 -19.55
C ARG A 25 -4.68 -4.87 -20.61
N GLY A 26 -3.74 -4.02 -20.22
CA GLY A 26 -2.75 -3.41 -21.11
C GLY A 26 -1.80 -4.45 -21.67
N ARG A 27 -1.25 -5.30 -20.79
CA ARG A 27 -0.39 -6.44 -21.15
C ARG A 27 -1.04 -7.35 -22.19
N SER A 28 -2.34 -7.64 -22.09
CA SER A 28 -3.00 -8.54 -23.06
C SER A 28 -3.10 -7.98 -24.49
N LEU A 29 -2.69 -6.72 -24.72
CA LEU A 29 -2.73 -6.06 -26.03
C LEU A 29 -1.37 -6.04 -26.75
N ILE A 30 -0.33 -6.60 -26.14
CA ILE A 30 1.05 -6.54 -26.65
C ILE A 30 1.74 -7.89 -26.61
N THR A 31 2.76 -8.03 -27.47
CA THR A 31 3.60 -9.22 -27.61
C THR A 31 5.03 -8.77 -27.88
N PRO A 32 6.05 -9.28 -27.16
CA PRO A 32 5.95 -10.24 -26.06
C PRO A 32 5.21 -9.68 -24.84
N LEU A 33 4.76 -10.56 -23.94
CA LEU A 33 4.01 -10.16 -22.76
C LEU A 33 4.98 -9.71 -21.65
N PRO A 34 4.95 -8.45 -21.19
CA PRO A 34 5.74 -8.01 -20.04
C PRO A 34 5.40 -8.78 -18.77
N VAL A 35 6.36 -8.84 -17.86
CA VAL A 35 6.15 -9.30 -16.49
C VAL A 35 5.32 -8.26 -15.73
N VAL A 36 4.29 -8.69 -15.01
CA VAL A 36 3.50 -7.80 -14.14
C VAL A 36 3.91 -8.03 -12.70
N VAL A 37 4.20 -6.95 -11.98
CA VAL A 37 4.44 -6.94 -10.53
C VAL A 37 3.36 -6.09 -9.88
N TYR A 38 2.72 -6.62 -8.84
CA TYR A 38 1.73 -5.88 -8.05
C TYR A 38 2.41 -5.33 -6.80
N GLU A 39 2.51 -4.01 -6.66
CA GLU A 39 2.95 -3.38 -5.43
C GLU A 39 1.73 -2.94 -4.62
N SER A 40 1.51 -3.58 -3.47
CA SER A 40 0.46 -3.24 -2.53
C SER A 40 0.98 -2.19 -1.54
N LEU A 41 0.73 -0.92 -1.87
CA LEU A 41 1.13 0.23 -1.05
C LEU A 41 0.20 0.47 0.13
N ASP A 42 -1.10 0.19 -0.04
CA ASP A 42 -2.14 0.38 0.95
C ASP A 42 -3.21 -0.70 0.78
N ILE A 43 -3.80 -1.13 1.90
CA ILE A 43 -4.98 -2.01 1.90
C ILE A 43 -6.21 -1.15 2.08
N HIS A 44 -6.99 -1.00 1.01
CA HIS A 44 -8.20 -0.18 1.07
C HIS A 44 -9.22 -0.76 2.05
N ARG A 45 -9.88 0.09 2.85
CA ARG A 45 -10.86 -0.33 3.88
C ARG A 45 -11.97 -1.25 3.38
N LEU A 46 -12.31 -1.19 2.09
CA LEU A 46 -13.32 -2.06 1.49
C LEU A 46 -12.84 -3.51 1.41
N LEU A 47 -11.55 -3.76 1.19
CA LEU A 47 -10.95 -5.09 1.20
C LEU A 47 -10.99 -5.71 2.60
N LEU A 48 -11.01 -4.89 3.65
CA LEU A 48 -11.11 -5.33 5.04
C LEU A 48 -12.56 -5.66 5.48
N LYS A 49 -13.57 -5.37 4.66
CA LYS A 49 -14.96 -5.68 5.03
C LYS A 49 -15.20 -7.19 4.99
N GLN A 50 -15.91 -7.71 6.00
CA GLN A 50 -16.30 -9.12 6.07
C GLN A 50 -17.59 -9.44 5.28
N ASN A 51 -18.22 -8.42 4.69
CA ASN A 51 -19.44 -8.56 3.91
C ASN A 51 -19.16 -8.98 2.44
N LEU A 52 -20.22 -9.13 1.66
CA LEU A 52 -20.14 -9.56 0.26
C LEU A 52 -19.29 -8.63 -0.61
N ILE A 53 -19.33 -7.32 -0.37
CA ILE A 53 -18.52 -6.34 -1.11
C ILE A 53 -17.03 -6.61 -0.89
N GLY A 54 -16.62 -6.81 0.37
CA GLY A 54 -15.23 -7.12 0.69
C GLY A 54 -14.78 -8.45 0.11
N LYS A 55 -15.62 -9.50 0.21
CA LYS A 55 -15.35 -10.80 -0.41
C LYS A 55 -15.15 -10.68 -1.93
N ALA A 56 -16.05 -9.98 -2.62
CA ALA A 56 -15.97 -9.77 -4.07
C ALA A 56 -14.70 -9.02 -4.48
N LEU A 57 -14.33 -7.96 -3.75
CA LEU A 57 -13.10 -7.21 -4.03
C LEU A 57 -11.84 -8.06 -3.80
N ARG A 58 -11.79 -8.89 -2.74
CA ARG A 58 -10.66 -9.79 -2.50
C ARG A 58 -10.58 -10.90 -3.56
N SER A 59 -11.72 -11.42 -4.02
CA SER A 59 -11.75 -12.35 -5.14
C SER A 59 -11.25 -11.72 -6.45
N LEU A 60 -11.61 -10.46 -6.71
CA LEU A 60 -11.09 -9.70 -7.85
C LEU A 60 -9.57 -9.47 -7.72
N GLU A 61 -9.11 -9.06 -6.55
CA GLU A 61 -7.67 -8.91 -6.26
C GLU A 61 -6.92 -10.21 -6.52
N GLY A 62 -7.38 -11.34 -5.97
CA GLY A 62 -6.77 -12.64 -6.18
C GLY A 62 -6.81 -13.10 -7.64
N TRP A 63 -7.90 -12.84 -8.37
CA TRP A 63 -7.99 -13.16 -9.80
C TRP A 63 -7.00 -12.32 -10.63
N LEU A 64 -6.86 -11.03 -10.32
CA LEU A 64 -5.90 -10.15 -10.97
C LEU A 64 -4.46 -10.54 -10.63
N SER A 65 -4.16 -10.83 -9.36
CA SER A 65 -2.82 -11.13 -8.88
C SER A 65 -2.27 -12.44 -9.46
N LYS A 66 -3.12 -13.40 -9.85
CA LYS A 66 -2.70 -14.61 -10.59
C LYS A 66 -1.98 -14.31 -11.91
N ARG A 67 -2.11 -13.09 -12.43
CA ARG A 67 -1.43 -12.63 -13.65
C ARG A 67 -0.17 -11.82 -13.35
N ALA A 68 0.10 -11.53 -12.08
CA ALA A 68 1.36 -10.98 -11.62
C ALA A 68 2.31 -12.12 -11.22
N SER A 69 3.61 -11.89 -11.39
CA SER A 69 4.63 -12.84 -10.94
C SER A 69 5.01 -12.65 -9.48
N LEU A 70 4.71 -11.48 -8.91
CA LEU A 70 5.12 -11.09 -7.56
C LEU A 70 4.17 -10.02 -6.99
N VAL A 71 3.91 -10.10 -5.67
CA VAL A 71 3.41 -8.98 -4.87
C VAL A 71 4.53 -8.37 -4.05
N ILE A 72 4.75 -7.06 -4.19
CA ILE A 72 5.60 -6.28 -3.30
C ILE A 72 4.72 -5.64 -2.22
N THR A 73 5.17 -5.66 -0.97
CA THR A 73 4.54 -4.94 0.14
C THR A 73 5.61 -4.27 0.99
N SER A 74 5.22 -3.20 1.69
CA SER A 74 6.13 -2.41 2.53
C SER A 74 6.04 -2.72 4.02
N SER A 75 5.14 -3.62 4.44
CA SER A 75 4.88 -3.89 5.84
C SER A 75 4.75 -5.38 6.15
N PRO A 76 5.50 -5.91 7.14
CA PRO A 76 5.27 -7.25 7.67
C PRO A 76 3.83 -7.45 8.20
N ALA A 77 3.19 -6.38 8.68
CA ALA A 77 1.82 -6.45 9.15
C ALA A 77 0.83 -6.68 7.99
N PHE A 78 1.09 -6.15 6.79
CA PHE A 78 0.25 -6.46 5.62
C PHE A 78 0.32 -7.95 5.28
N ILE A 79 1.51 -8.56 5.40
CA ILE A 79 1.69 -10.00 5.21
C ILE A 79 0.84 -10.77 6.23
N ARG A 80 1.12 -10.54 7.51
CA ARG A 80 0.51 -11.33 8.61
C ARG A 80 -0.99 -11.14 8.76
N GLU A 81 -1.50 -9.92 8.59
CA GLU A 81 -2.88 -9.56 8.95
C GLU A 81 -3.82 -9.56 7.75
N TYR A 82 -3.30 -9.34 6.54
CA TYR A 82 -4.13 -9.25 5.33
C TYR A 82 -3.88 -10.39 4.36
N PHE A 83 -2.64 -10.53 3.89
CA PHE A 83 -2.32 -11.52 2.86
C PHE A 83 -2.45 -12.96 3.39
N ASP A 84 -2.02 -13.23 4.62
CA ASP A 84 -2.13 -14.56 5.22
C ASP A 84 -3.54 -14.89 5.72
N GLN A 85 -4.30 -13.89 6.21
CA GLN A 85 -5.57 -14.15 6.92
C GLN A 85 -6.80 -14.12 6.02
N ILE A 86 -6.90 -13.14 5.12
CA ILE A 86 -8.18 -12.84 4.46
C ILE A 86 -8.08 -12.58 2.95
N SER A 87 -6.91 -12.24 2.42
CA SER A 87 -6.71 -12.02 0.98
C SER A 87 -6.91 -13.30 0.17
N SER A 88 -7.20 -13.15 -1.13
CA SER A 88 -7.23 -14.25 -2.09
C SER A 88 -6.00 -14.25 -3.02
N VAL A 89 -5.00 -13.44 -2.71
CA VAL A 89 -3.73 -13.35 -3.45
C VAL A 89 -2.86 -14.56 -3.12
N THR A 90 -2.41 -15.27 -4.15
CA THR A 90 -1.60 -16.49 -4.00
C THR A 90 -0.20 -16.41 -4.63
N CYS A 91 0.14 -15.33 -5.33
CA CYS A 91 1.46 -15.20 -5.94
C CYS A 91 2.54 -14.90 -4.88
N PRO A 92 3.82 -15.18 -5.17
CA PRO A 92 4.92 -14.94 -4.25
C PRO A 92 4.94 -13.49 -3.74
N ARG A 93 5.44 -13.30 -2.53
CA ARG A 93 5.46 -12.01 -1.83
C ARG A 93 6.89 -11.59 -1.56
N TYR A 94 7.17 -10.31 -1.71
CA TYR A 94 8.46 -9.71 -1.44
C TYR A 94 8.29 -8.46 -0.58
N LEU A 95 9.04 -8.37 0.52
CA LEU A 95 8.97 -7.24 1.44
C LEU A 95 10.03 -6.20 1.07
N ILE A 96 9.59 -5.00 0.70
CA ILE A 96 10.44 -3.83 0.49
C ILE A 96 9.90 -2.69 1.34
N GLU A 97 10.53 -2.43 2.47
CA GLU A 97 10.15 -1.32 3.33
C GLU A 97 10.31 0.02 2.62
N ASN A 98 9.33 0.91 2.84
CA ASN A 98 9.44 2.29 2.38
C ASN A 98 10.65 2.96 3.03
N LYS A 99 11.52 3.56 2.21
CA LYS A 99 12.67 4.34 2.68
C LYS A 99 12.39 5.83 2.51
N VAL A 100 12.85 6.61 3.47
CA VAL A 100 12.87 8.07 3.37
C VAL A 100 14.09 8.44 2.54
N TYR A 101 13.88 9.17 1.45
CA TYR A 101 14.99 9.69 0.66
C TYR A 101 15.77 10.72 1.48
N GLN A 102 17.09 10.54 1.56
CA GLN A 102 18.01 11.44 2.26
C GLN A 102 19.16 11.77 1.32
N ASN A 103 19.29 13.05 0.95
CA ASN A 103 20.43 13.57 0.17
C ASN A 103 21.50 14.25 1.04
N HIS A 104 21.28 14.30 2.36
CA HIS A 104 22.22 14.79 3.35
C HIS A 104 21.97 14.07 4.69
N VAL A 105 22.99 14.04 5.54
CA VAL A 105 22.84 13.55 6.92
C VAL A 105 21.97 14.55 7.67
N ILE A 106 20.79 14.12 8.10
CA ILE A 106 19.95 14.89 9.03
C ILE A 106 20.43 14.55 10.43
N GLU A 107 21.13 15.48 11.08
CA GLU A 107 21.41 15.34 12.51
C GLU A 107 20.09 15.31 13.27
N ARG A 108 19.85 14.23 14.02
CA ARG A 108 18.69 14.15 14.89
C ARG A 108 18.92 15.13 16.04
N PRO A 109 18.15 16.23 16.15
CA PRO A 109 18.35 17.15 17.25
C PRO A 109 18.01 16.44 18.56
N ILE A 110 18.92 16.51 19.53
CA ILE A 110 18.67 16.04 20.89
C ILE A 110 17.82 17.11 21.57
N ILE A 111 16.50 16.99 21.41
CA ILE A 111 15.54 17.87 22.07
C ILE A 111 15.03 17.13 23.29
N SER A 112 15.39 17.62 24.48
CA SER A 112 14.74 17.21 25.72
C SER A 112 13.39 17.94 25.83
N PRO A 113 12.25 17.24 25.92
CA PRO A 113 10.98 17.90 26.19
C PRO A 113 11.05 18.62 27.54
N PRO A 114 10.40 19.77 27.71
CA PRO A 114 10.36 20.46 29.00
C PRO A 114 9.70 19.56 30.06
N PRO A 115 10.18 19.62 31.32
CA PRO A 115 9.68 18.75 32.39
C PRO A 115 8.24 19.05 32.78
N THR A 116 7.76 20.26 32.47
CA THR A 116 6.41 20.73 32.77
C THR A 116 5.69 21.15 31.49
N PRO A 117 4.34 21.06 31.45
CA PRO A 117 3.55 21.56 30.34
C PRO A 117 3.71 23.08 30.14
N PRO A 118 3.38 23.61 28.94
CA PRO A 118 2.76 22.88 27.82
C PRO A 118 3.79 22.11 26.96
N TRP A 119 3.51 20.83 26.71
CA TRP A 119 4.27 20.02 25.74
C TRP A 119 3.83 20.31 24.31
N LYS A 120 4.79 20.31 23.37
CA LYS A 120 4.50 20.44 21.94
C LYS A 120 4.43 19.07 21.31
N ILE A 121 3.23 18.69 20.85
CA ILE A 121 2.99 17.41 20.17
C ILE A 121 2.83 17.68 18.68
N GLY A 122 3.76 17.16 17.87
CA GLY A 122 3.70 17.26 16.43
C GLY A 122 2.97 16.07 15.80
N TRP A 123 1.96 16.33 14.97
CA TRP A 123 1.31 15.33 14.15
C TRP A 123 1.71 15.51 12.69
N PHE A 124 2.44 14.53 12.15
CA PHE A 124 2.97 14.58 10.78
C PHE A 124 2.30 13.51 9.92
N GLY A 125 1.06 13.76 9.54
CA GLY A 125 0.27 12.87 8.71
C GLY A 125 -1.12 13.42 8.38
N ALA A 126 -1.83 12.78 7.46
CA ALA A 126 -3.20 13.18 7.15
C ALA A 126 -4.17 12.65 8.21
N ILE A 127 -5.02 13.52 8.77
CA ILE A 127 -6.13 13.11 9.64
C ILE A 127 -7.25 12.55 8.75
N ARG A 128 -7.28 11.22 8.60
CA ARG A 128 -8.24 10.53 7.71
C ARG A 128 -9.36 9.79 8.45
N CYS A 129 -9.26 9.62 9.76
CA CYS A 129 -10.27 8.90 10.54
C CYS A 129 -10.66 9.64 11.82
N ARG A 130 -11.96 9.58 12.14
CA ARG A 130 -12.55 10.18 13.34
C ARG A 130 -11.89 9.66 14.62
N LYS A 131 -11.57 8.37 14.67
CA LYS A 131 -10.91 7.76 15.83
C LYS A 131 -9.57 8.42 16.13
N SER A 132 -8.70 8.61 15.13
CA SER A 132 -7.41 9.26 15.32
C SER A 132 -7.58 10.71 15.77
N LEU A 133 -8.54 11.44 15.21
CA LEU A 133 -8.83 12.81 15.65
C LEU A 133 -9.29 12.83 17.12
N ASN A 134 -10.23 11.95 17.50
CA ASN A 134 -10.72 11.88 18.88
C ASN A 134 -9.59 11.59 19.87
N ILE A 135 -8.70 10.63 19.55
CA ILE A 135 -7.54 10.31 20.40
C ILE A 135 -6.65 11.55 20.61
N LEU A 136 -6.39 12.31 19.54
CA LEU A 136 -5.58 13.53 19.63
C LEU A 136 -6.26 14.61 20.47
N THR A 137 -7.57 14.80 20.31
CA THR A 137 -8.33 15.81 21.06
C THR A 137 -8.47 15.42 22.53
N GLU A 138 -8.72 14.15 22.84
CA GLU A 138 -8.81 13.64 24.21
C GLU A 138 -7.50 13.85 24.97
N LEU A 139 -6.35 13.68 24.31
CA LEU A 139 -5.04 13.91 24.90
C LEU A 139 -4.82 15.37 25.34
N VAL A 140 -5.44 16.33 24.65
CA VAL A 140 -5.29 17.77 24.96
C VAL A 140 -6.19 18.20 26.13
N ASN A 141 -7.24 17.44 26.43
CA ASN A 141 -8.21 17.75 27.48
C ASN A 141 -7.88 17.08 28.83
N GLN A 142 -6.78 16.33 28.93
CA GLN A 142 -6.24 15.76 30.17
C GLN A 142 -5.24 16.71 30.81
#